data_AF-A0A4P6PFH9-F1
#
_entry.id   AF-A0A4P6PFH9-F1
#
_cell.length_a   1.000
_cell.length_b   1.000
_cell.length_c   1.000
_cell.angle_alpha   90.00
_cell.angle_beta   90.00
_cell.angle_gamma   90.00
#
_symmetry.space_group_name_H-M   'P 1'
#
loop_
_entity.id
_entity.type
_entity.pdbx_description
1 polymer ?
#
loop_
_entity_poly.entity_id
_entity_poly.type
_entity_poly.pdbx_seq_one_letter_code
_entity_poly.pdbx_strand_id
1 'polypeptide(L)'
;MIVYSVSDFSGNWSEPYKQAGYDVYRFDPKLPRRLTDGLFPWTAEMLLSRLGDGVPAHCDVLLMAPPCTDFLIACNRLWVEKDKDGRTQKSLEIVDACISLVRALKPKIWALENPVGRLWKLRPELGRPWYFNPCDYGEHYTKKTGLVGDFVPPLPLFVGCDMIVKPDIFFTSSGRQESYVECLRGGGENRRAARSNTPKGFAKAFFLSNDIQGAK
;
A
#
# COMPACT_ATOMS: atom_id res chain seq x y z
N MET A 1 -17.73 10.95 2.34
CA MET A 1 -16.84 10.36 3.37
C MET A 1 -15.41 10.67 2.97
N ILE A 2 -14.51 10.77 3.95
CA ILE A 2 -13.14 11.23 3.73
C ILE A 2 -12.19 10.05 3.71
N VAL A 3 -11.35 9.99 2.67
CA VAL A 3 -10.39 8.90 2.43
C VAL A 3 -8.99 9.47 2.40
N TYR A 4 -8.11 8.97 3.26
CA TYR A 4 -6.69 9.32 3.26
C TYR A 4 -5.88 8.18 2.64
N SER A 5 -5.07 8.50 1.63
CA SER A 5 -4.12 7.57 1.02
C SER A 5 -2.68 8.03 1.28
N VAL A 6 -1.98 7.33 2.16
CA VAL A 6 -0.69 7.75 2.72
C VAL A 6 0.43 6.85 2.19
N SER A 7 1.52 7.48 1.72
CA SER A 7 2.65 6.82 1.03
C SER A 7 2.24 6.08 -0.26
N ASP A 8 1.11 6.45 -0.87
CA ASP A 8 0.64 5.91 -2.14
C ASP A 8 0.85 6.92 -3.28
N PHE A 9 2.08 6.94 -3.82
CA PHE A 9 2.43 7.76 -4.99
C PHE A 9 1.61 7.38 -6.24
N SER A 10 1.18 6.13 -6.39
CA SER A 10 0.41 5.70 -7.56
C SER A 10 -1.03 6.22 -7.53
N GLY A 11 -1.64 6.23 -6.34
CA GLY A 11 -3.06 6.52 -6.14
C GLY A 11 -3.98 5.37 -6.50
N ASN A 12 -3.45 4.25 -7.00
CA ASN A 12 -4.25 3.12 -7.45
C ASN A 12 -5.18 2.61 -6.35
N TRP A 13 -4.73 2.61 -5.09
CA TRP A 13 -5.53 2.07 -3.99
C TRP A 13 -6.75 2.95 -3.68
N SER A 14 -6.55 4.26 -3.72
CA SER A 14 -7.60 5.25 -3.44
C SER A 14 -8.49 5.57 -4.66
N GLU A 15 -8.06 5.21 -5.86
CA GLU A 15 -8.75 5.56 -7.11
C GLU A 15 -10.21 5.09 -7.16
N PRO A 16 -10.57 3.85 -6.75
CA PRO A 16 -11.97 3.43 -6.73
C PRO A 16 -12.87 4.28 -5.83
N TYR A 17 -12.35 4.75 -4.67
CA TYR A 17 -13.08 5.67 -3.81
C TYR A 17 -13.29 7.02 -4.52
N LYS A 18 -12.27 7.55 -5.18
CA LYS A 18 -12.39 8.80 -5.94
C LYS A 18 -13.45 8.69 -7.04
N GLN A 19 -13.47 7.56 -7.77
CA GLN A 19 -14.45 7.29 -8.82
C GLN A 19 -15.88 7.16 -8.28
N ALA A 20 -16.04 6.68 -7.05
CA ALA A 20 -17.33 6.62 -6.36
C ALA A 20 -17.75 7.96 -5.72
N GLY A 21 -17.02 9.05 -5.94
CA GLY A 21 -17.38 10.40 -5.48
C GLY A 21 -16.97 10.73 -4.05
N TYR A 22 -16.04 9.96 -3.46
CA TYR A 22 -15.49 10.23 -2.14
C TYR A 22 -14.47 11.38 -2.16
N ASP A 23 -14.33 12.09 -1.04
CA ASP A 23 -13.30 13.11 -0.84
C ASP A 23 -11.97 12.42 -0.53
N VAL A 24 -11.11 12.31 -1.54
CA VAL A 24 -9.82 11.61 -1.44
C VAL A 24 -8.67 12.60 -1.28
N TYR A 25 -7.91 12.42 -0.20
CA TYR A 25 -6.69 13.16 0.09
C TYR A 25 -5.50 12.19 0.03
N ARG A 26 -4.51 12.49 -0.81
CA ARG A 26 -3.32 11.66 -1.01
C ARG A 26 -2.07 12.36 -0.48
N PHE A 27 -1.27 11.63 0.27
CA PHE A 27 -0.09 12.13 0.97
C PHE A 27 1.12 11.28 0.61
N ASP A 28 2.02 11.80 -0.20
CA ASP A 28 3.28 11.12 -0.52
C ASP A 28 4.35 12.17 -0.88
N PRO A 29 5.56 12.12 -0.28
CA PRO A 29 6.61 13.12 -0.52
C PRO A 29 7.11 13.20 -1.97
N LYS A 30 6.78 12.21 -2.82
CA LYS A 30 7.12 12.22 -4.26
C LYS A 30 6.09 12.95 -5.11
N LEU A 31 4.93 13.33 -4.56
CA LEU A 31 3.93 14.10 -5.28
C LEU A 31 4.49 15.47 -5.69
N PRO A 32 4.05 16.03 -6.83
CA PRO A 32 4.48 17.36 -7.24
C PRO A 32 4.02 18.41 -6.23
N ARG A 33 4.85 19.43 -6.00
CA ARG A 33 4.51 20.57 -5.13
C ARG A 33 3.43 21.49 -5.70
N ARG A 34 2.94 21.23 -6.91
CA ARG A 34 1.89 22.04 -7.54
C ARG A 34 0.56 21.74 -6.87
N LEU A 35 -0.17 22.80 -6.54
CA LEU A 35 -1.49 22.76 -5.93
C LEU A 35 -2.45 22.02 -6.87
N THR A 36 -2.85 20.85 -6.44
CA THR A 36 -3.97 20.09 -7.01
C THR A 36 -4.79 19.67 -5.81
N ASP A 37 -6.11 19.90 -5.88
CA ASP A 37 -7.00 19.63 -4.78
C ASP A 37 -6.86 18.16 -4.35
N GLY A 38 -6.60 17.96 -3.05
CA GLY A 38 -6.44 16.63 -2.48
C GLY A 38 -5.06 15.98 -2.63
N LEU A 39 -4.04 16.61 -3.25
CA LEU A 39 -2.69 16.02 -3.35
C LEU A 39 -1.66 16.81 -2.52
N PHE A 40 -1.00 16.10 -1.60
CA PHE A 40 -0.09 16.69 -0.62
C PHE A 40 1.28 16.02 -0.67
N PRO A 41 2.37 16.77 -0.94
CA PRO A 41 3.73 16.25 -0.92
C PRO A 41 4.26 16.09 0.52
N TRP A 42 3.48 15.43 1.38
CA TRP A 42 3.70 15.31 2.81
C TRP A 42 4.05 13.86 3.18
N THR A 43 4.91 13.69 4.17
CA THR A 43 5.12 12.41 4.84
C THR A 43 3.96 12.12 5.81
N ALA A 44 3.86 10.89 6.30
CA ALA A 44 2.89 10.52 7.34
C ALA A 44 3.05 11.38 8.62
N GLU A 45 4.29 11.69 8.99
CA GLU A 45 4.62 12.55 10.14
C GLU A 45 4.18 14.01 9.90
N MET A 46 4.43 14.54 8.71
CA MET A 46 3.96 15.87 8.33
C MET A 46 2.43 15.95 8.34
N LEU A 47 1.73 14.91 7.85
CA LEU A 47 0.29 14.84 7.95
C LEU A 47 -0.18 14.84 9.40
N LEU A 48 0.44 14.01 10.26
CA LEU A 48 0.06 13.90 11.68
C LEU A 48 0.14 15.26 12.40
N SER A 49 1.18 16.05 12.11
CA SER A 49 1.36 17.39 12.69
C SER A 49 0.46 18.48 12.09
N ARG A 50 -0.22 18.20 10.97
CA ARG A 50 -1.03 19.15 10.20
C ARG A 50 -2.50 18.77 10.10
N LEU A 51 -2.96 17.79 10.89
CA LEU A 51 -4.38 17.45 10.93
C LEU A 51 -5.21 18.68 11.32
N GLY A 52 -6.19 19.04 10.49
CA GLY A 52 -6.99 20.27 10.66
C GLY A 52 -6.39 21.53 10.03
N ASP A 53 -5.14 21.48 9.53
CA ASP A 53 -4.48 22.57 8.81
C ASP A 53 -4.48 22.29 7.30
N GLY A 54 -5.49 22.81 6.61
CA GLY A 54 -5.67 22.62 5.16
C GLY A 54 -6.09 21.21 4.74
N VAL A 55 -6.22 20.28 5.68
CA VAL A 55 -6.84 18.95 5.49
C VAL A 55 -7.77 18.63 6.66
N PRO A 56 -8.81 17.82 6.44
CA PRO A 56 -9.73 17.41 7.50
C PRO A 56 -9.02 16.82 8.74
N ALA A 57 -9.53 17.14 9.93
CA ALA A 57 -9.07 16.50 11.17
C ALA A 57 -9.71 15.11 11.40
N HIS A 58 -10.52 14.63 10.45
CA HIS A 58 -11.19 13.33 10.50
C HIS A 58 -10.94 12.56 9.21
N CYS A 59 -11.04 11.23 9.30
CA CYS A 59 -10.89 10.32 8.16
C CYS A 59 -11.78 9.09 8.39
N ASP A 60 -12.57 8.70 7.40
CA ASP A 60 -13.38 7.49 7.47
C ASP A 60 -12.59 6.24 7.05
N VAL A 61 -11.73 6.39 6.03
CA VAL A 61 -10.94 5.30 5.43
C VAL A 61 -9.48 5.71 5.30
N LEU A 62 -8.58 5.01 5.98
CA LEU A 62 -7.13 5.28 5.96
C LEU A 62 -6.37 4.13 5.27
N LEU A 63 -5.88 4.40 4.06
CA LEU A 63 -5.08 3.49 3.25
C LEU A 63 -3.60 3.89 3.37
N MET A 64 -2.72 2.95 3.73
CA MET A 64 -1.31 3.24 4.00
C MET A 64 -0.40 2.25 3.28
N ALA A 65 0.45 2.73 2.38
CA ALA A 65 1.42 1.93 1.63
C ALA A 65 2.87 2.38 1.92
N PRO A 66 3.34 2.28 3.19
CA PRO A 66 4.67 2.77 3.56
C PRO A 66 5.80 2.07 2.78
N PRO A 67 6.99 2.68 2.70
CA PRO A 67 8.11 2.13 1.93
C PRO A 67 8.40 0.64 2.23
N CYS A 68 8.41 -0.20 1.20
CA CYS A 68 8.59 -1.64 1.35
C CYS A 68 10.03 -2.15 1.13
N THR A 69 10.89 -1.36 0.49
CA THR A 69 12.20 -1.83 -0.02
C THR A 69 13.17 -2.27 1.09
N ASP A 70 13.03 -1.73 2.29
CA ASP A 70 13.89 -2.05 3.44
C ASP A 70 13.42 -3.27 4.23
N PHE A 71 12.20 -3.76 3.91
CA PHE A 71 11.57 -4.89 4.57
C PHE A 71 11.40 -6.10 3.67
N LEU A 72 11.26 -5.90 2.35
CA LEU A 72 10.98 -6.95 1.37
C LEU A 72 12.03 -8.08 1.40
N ILE A 73 11.56 -9.34 1.41
CA ILE A 73 12.43 -10.53 1.44
C ILE A 73 13.39 -10.61 0.24
N ALA A 74 12.97 -10.14 -0.93
CA ALA A 74 13.80 -10.09 -2.13
C ALA A 74 15.03 -9.16 -1.99
N CYS A 75 15.06 -8.31 -0.96
CA CYS A 75 16.17 -7.42 -0.62
C CYS A 75 16.96 -7.88 0.61
N ASN A 76 16.79 -9.13 1.07
CA ASN A 76 17.39 -9.63 2.32
C ASN A 76 18.91 -9.48 2.42
N ARG A 77 19.64 -9.63 1.32
CA ARG A 77 21.10 -9.47 1.25
C ARG A 77 21.60 -8.08 1.66
N LEU A 78 20.73 -7.07 1.62
CA LEU A 78 21.04 -5.68 1.96
C LEU A 78 20.61 -5.32 3.40
N TRP A 79 19.95 -6.23 4.13
CA TRP A 79 19.38 -5.91 5.43
C TRP A 79 20.45 -5.51 6.46
N VAL A 80 21.56 -6.24 6.54
CA VAL A 80 22.66 -5.93 7.47
C VAL A 80 23.22 -4.53 7.23
N GLU A 81 23.43 -4.16 5.97
CA GLU A 81 23.90 -2.82 5.59
C GLU A 81 22.89 -1.74 5.97
N LYS A 82 21.61 -1.95 5.63
CA LYS A 82 20.50 -1.01 5.92
C LYS A 82 20.23 -0.83 7.41
N ASP A 83 20.49 -1.85 8.22
CA ASP A 83 20.38 -1.78 9.67
C ASP A 83 21.54 -0.95 10.23
N LYS A 84 22.76 -1.20 9.74
CA LYS A 84 23.97 -0.47 10.17
C LYS A 84 23.95 1.01 9.79
N ASP A 85 23.42 1.34 8.60
CA ASP A 85 23.38 2.73 8.09
C ASP A 85 22.09 3.50 8.44
N GLY A 86 21.16 2.87 9.18
CA GLY A 86 19.95 3.50 9.69
C GLY A 86 18.80 3.63 8.69
N ARG A 87 18.93 3.15 7.45
CA ARG A 87 17.80 3.14 6.49
C ARG A 87 16.60 2.35 7.01
N THR A 88 16.83 1.21 7.64
CA THR A 88 15.75 0.41 8.24
C THR A 88 15.00 1.19 9.30
N GLN A 89 15.73 1.88 10.17
CA GLN A 89 15.16 2.66 11.27
C GLN A 89 14.28 3.80 10.74
N LYS A 90 14.76 4.54 9.72
CA LYS A 90 13.98 5.59 9.05
C LYS A 90 12.68 5.06 8.41
N SER A 91 12.75 3.89 7.77
CA SER A 91 11.56 3.27 7.19
C SER A 91 10.57 2.78 8.26
N LEU A 92 11.07 2.36 9.44
CA LEU A 92 10.22 2.01 10.58
C LEU A 92 9.54 3.24 11.19
N GLU A 93 10.22 4.38 11.27
CA GLU A 93 9.62 5.64 11.75
C GLU A 93 8.42 6.07 10.90
N ILE A 94 8.47 5.84 9.58
CA ILE A 94 7.33 6.10 8.69
C ILE A 94 6.16 5.15 9.00
N VAL A 95 6.44 3.86 9.28
CA VAL A 95 5.41 2.89 9.70
C VAL A 95 4.81 3.32 11.04
N ASP A 96 5.64 3.74 12.00
CA ASP A 96 5.19 4.18 13.32
C ASP A 96 4.33 5.46 13.24
N ALA A 97 4.66 6.36 12.31
CA ALA A 97 3.84 7.54 12.00
C ALA A 97 2.48 7.14 11.38
N CYS A 98 2.45 6.13 10.50
CA CYS A 98 1.21 5.57 9.95
C CYS A 98 0.30 5.03 11.06
N ILE A 99 0.86 4.27 12.02
CA ILE A 99 0.09 3.77 13.17
C ILE A 99 -0.35 4.91 14.11
N SER A 100 0.45 5.96 14.24
CA SER A 100 0.06 7.15 15.00
C SER A 100 -1.12 7.89 14.34
N LEU A 101 -1.19 7.92 13.00
CA LEU A 101 -2.36 8.43 12.28
C LEU A 101 -3.61 7.59 12.56
N VAL A 102 -3.51 6.26 12.61
CA VAL A 102 -4.64 5.40 12.99
C VAL A 102 -5.17 5.78 14.38
N ARG A 103 -4.28 5.98 15.36
CA ARG A 103 -4.66 6.35 16.73
C ARG A 103 -5.30 7.74 16.81
N ALA A 104 -4.78 8.69 16.04
CA ALA A 104 -5.26 10.07 16.02
C ALA A 104 -6.61 10.20 15.33
N LEU A 105 -6.76 9.56 14.15
CA LEU A 105 -7.95 9.70 13.29
C LEU A 105 -9.06 8.72 13.65
N LYS A 106 -8.74 7.57 14.26
CA LYS A 106 -9.67 6.46 14.57
C LYS A 106 -10.62 6.14 13.40
N PRO A 107 -10.07 5.85 12.21
CA PRO A 107 -10.88 5.61 11.02
C PRO A 107 -11.73 4.35 11.21
N LYS A 108 -12.87 4.30 10.51
CA LYS A 108 -13.75 3.12 10.52
C LYS A 108 -13.08 1.94 9.80
N ILE A 109 -12.33 2.26 8.74
CA ILE A 109 -11.55 1.30 7.98
C ILE A 109 -10.12 1.79 7.90
N TRP A 110 -9.17 0.90 8.16
CA TRP A 110 -7.77 1.18 7.82
C TRP A 110 -7.03 -0.07 7.40
N ALA A 111 -6.04 0.11 6.54
CA ALA A 111 -5.15 -0.95 6.14
C ALA A 111 -3.74 -0.41 5.89
N LEU A 112 -2.73 -1.13 6.39
CA LEU A 112 -1.32 -0.93 6.09
C LEU A 112 -0.82 -2.07 5.20
N GLU A 113 -0.40 -1.73 3.99
CA GLU A 113 0.16 -2.66 3.00
C GLU A 113 1.66 -2.78 3.12
N ASN A 114 2.15 -4.00 3.15
CA ASN A 114 3.55 -4.27 2.87
C ASN A 114 3.75 -5.66 2.24
N PRO A 115 4.57 -5.77 1.19
CA PRO A 115 5.03 -7.04 0.66
C PRO A 115 5.64 -7.98 1.72
N VAL A 116 5.62 -9.28 1.45
CA VAL A 116 6.23 -10.27 2.35
C VAL A 116 7.71 -9.95 2.65
N GLY A 117 8.04 -9.95 3.93
CA GLY A 117 9.31 -9.41 4.39
C GLY A 117 9.49 -9.49 5.89
N ARG A 118 10.43 -8.70 6.41
CA ARG A 118 10.78 -8.65 7.83
C ARG A 118 9.98 -7.62 8.65
N LEU A 119 9.12 -6.81 8.03
CA LEU A 119 8.34 -5.79 8.76
C LEU A 119 7.59 -6.39 9.94
N TRP A 120 6.85 -7.47 9.70
CA TRP A 120 6.06 -8.18 10.71
C TRP A 120 6.89 -8.79 11.84
N LYS A 121 8.21 -8.97 11.63
CA LYS A 121 9.15 -9.41 12.68
C LYS A 121 9.71 -8.22 13.47
N LEU A 122 9.92 -7.09 12.80
CA LEU A 122 10.45 -5.85 13.40
C LEU A 122 9.37 -5.06 14.16
N ARG A 123 8.10 -5.28 13.81
CA ARG A 123 6.92 -4.63 14.40
C ARG A 123 5.81 -5.67 14.66
N PRO A 124 6.01 -6.64 15.56
CA PRO A 124 5.02 -7.69 15.84
C PRO A 124 3.68 -7.14 16.38
N GLU A 125 3.68 -5.96 16.98
CA GLU A 125 2.49 -5.25 17.47
C GLU A 125 1.51 -4.84 16.36
N LEU A 126 1.94 -4.86 15.09
CA LEU A 126 1.05 -4.69 13.93
C LEU A 126 0.06 -5.86 13.76
N GLY A 127 0.33 -6.98 14.44
CA GLY A 127 -0.49 -8.18 14.36
C GLY A 127 -0.14 -9.06 13.16
N ARG A 128 -1.02 -10.04 12.90
CA ARG A 128 -0.81 -11.02 11.83
C ARG A 128 -1.36 -10.48 10.51
N PRO A 129 -0.54 -10.38 9.46
CA PRO A 129 -1.02 -9.91 8.17
C PRO A 129 -1.93 -10.93 7.49
N TRP A 130 -2.99 -10.42 6.85
CA TRP A 130 -3.74 -11.15 5.83
C TRP A 130 -3.04 -10.98 4.47
N TYR A 131 -2.92 -12.05 3.69
CA TYR A 131 -2.11 -12.05 2.48
C TYR A 131 -2.95 -12.18 1.21
N PHE A 132 -2.47 -11.54 0.15
CA PHE A 132 -2.97 -11.74 -1.21
C PHE A 132 -1.85 -11.70 -2.27
N ASN A 133 -2.20 -12.07 -3.49
CA ASN A 133 -1.45 -11.81 -4.71
C ASN A 133 -2.28 -10.98 -5.70
N PRO A 134 -1.64 -10.19 -6.57
CA PRO A 134 -2.31 -9.47 -7.66
C PRO A 134 -3.14 -10.40 -8.56
N CYS A 135 -2.67 -11.63 -8.81
CA CYS A 135 -3.39 -12.64 -9.57
C CYS A 135 -4.68 -13.12 -8.93
N ASP A 136 -4.88 -12.90 -7.63
CA ASP A 136 -6.16 -13.18 -6.97
C ASP A 136 -7.24 -12.15 -7.38
N TYR A 137 -6.83 -11.07 -8.05
CA TYR A 137 -7.65 -9.92 -8.42
C TYR A 137 -7.49 -9.49 -9.89
N GLY A 138 -7.15 -10.41 -10.78
CA GLY A 138 -7.16 -10.15 -12.23
C GLY A 138 -5.86 -9.59 -12.82
N GLU A 139 -4.78 -9.49 -12.03
CA GLU A 139 -3.47 -9.10 -12.56
C GLU A 139 -2.55 -10.30 -12.75
N HIS A 140 -1.97 -10.49 -13.94
CA HIS A 140 -1.22 -11.69 -14.32
C HIS A 140 0.19 -11.81 -13.68
N TYR A 141 0.36 -11.49 -12.41
CA TYR A 141 1.61 -11.72 -11.69
C TYR A 141 1.41 -11.98 -10.20
N THR A 142 2.42 -12.58 -9.58
CA THR A 142 2.48 -12.78 -8.15
C THR A 142 3.36 -11.73 -7.49
N LYS A 143 2.89 -11.26 -6.34
CA LYS A 143 3.61 -10.38 -5.43
C LYS A 143 2.93 -10.54 -4.08
N LYS A 144 3.33 -11.55 -3.32
CA LYS A 144 2.69 -11.86 -2.04
C LYS A 144 2.79 -10.67 -1.11
N THR A 145 1.66 -10.03 -0.86
CA THR A 145 1.54 -8.79 -0.10
C THR A 145 0.68 -9.03 1.13
N GLY A 146 1.12 -8.48 2.28
CA GLY A 146 0.41 -8.52 3.53
C GLY A 146 -0.32 -7.20 3.82
N LEU A 147 -1.49 -7.31 4.45
CA LEU A 147 -2.27 -6.22 5.00
C LEU A 147 -2.51 -6.45 6.49
N VAL A 148 -2.38 -5.40 7.28
CA VAL A 148 -2.86 -5.36 8.67
C VAL A 148 -3.82 -4.18 8.82
N GLY A 149 -4.80 -4.32 9.71
CA GLY A 149 -5.71 -3.24 10.06
C GLY A 149 -7.13 -3.72 10.30
N ASP A 150 -8.04 -2.76 10.44
CA ASP A 150 -9.47 -3.01 10.58
C ASP A 150 -10.13 -2.80 9.22
N PHE A 151 -10.31 -3.89 8.49
CA PHE A 151 -10.93 -3.90 7.16
C PHE A 151 -11.62 -5.25 6.91
N VAL A 152 -12.54 -5.28 5.95
CA VAL A 152 -13.13 -6.51 5.42
C VAL A 152 -12.22 -7.03 4.30
N PRO A 153 -11.62 -8.23 4.43
CA PRO A 153 -10.79 -8.80 3.37
C PRO A 153 -11.61 -8.99 2.08
N PRO A 154 -11.07 -8.62 0.90
CA PRO A 154 -11.80 -8.72 -0.35
C PRO A 154 -11.88 -10.15 -0.87
N LEU A 155 -12.70 -10.97 -0.21
CA LEU A 155 -12.99 -12.34 -0.61
C LEU A 155 -14.03 -12.35 -1.76
N PRO A 156 -14.03 -13.39 -2.63
CA PRO A 156 -14.98 -13.49 -3.74
C PRO A 156 -16.44 -13.29 -3.33
N LEU A 157 -16.82 -13.73 -2.12
CA LEU A 157 -18.15 -13.53 -1.56
C LEU A 157 -18.56 -12.05 -1.45
N PHE A 158 -17.63 -11.17 -1.08
CA PHE A 158 -17.89 -9.73 -0.90
C PHE A 158 -17.74 -8.96 -2.21
N VAL A 159 -16.95 -9.48 -3.15
CA VAL A 159 -16.72 -8.85 -4.46
C VAL A 159 -17.79 -9.26 -5.49
N GLY A 160 -18.46 -10.39 -5.27
CA GLY A 160 -19.53 -10.92 -6.12
C GLY A 160 -19.07 -11.84 -7.25
N CYS A 161 -17.76 -12.04 -7.42
CA CYS A 161 -17.18 -12.97 -8.39
C CYS A 161 -15.77 -13.42 -8.00
N ASP A 162 -15.32 -14.52 -8.61
CA ASP A 162 -13.92 -14.90 -8.61
C ASP A 162 -13.17 -14.10 -9.69
N MET A 163 -12.06 -13.46 -9.30
CA MET A 163 -11.21 -12.66 -10.18
C MET A 163 -9.83 -13.30 -10.38
N ILE A 164 -9.63 -14.55 -9.93
CA ILE A 164 -8.37 -15.26 -10.03
C ILE A 164 -7.97 -15.45 -11.50
N VAL A 165 -6.74 -15.06 -11.83
CA VAL A 165 -6.10 -15.31 -13.12
C VAL A 165 -4.80 -16.08 -12.93
N LYS A 166 -4.38 -16.80 -13.97
CA LYS A 166 -3.07 -17.46 -13.96
C LYS A 166 -1.96 -16.39 -14.09
N PRO A 167 -0.92 -16.41 -13.24
CA PRO A 167 0.20 -15.49 -13.39
C PRO A 167 1.03 -15.86 -14.63
N ASP A 168 1.56 -14.83 -15.29
CA ASP A 168 2.51 -14.98 -16.39
C ASP A 168 3.83 -15.52 -15.86
N ILE A 169 4.45 -16.37 -16.69
CA ILE A 169 5.75 -16.98 -16.42
C ILE A 169 6.71 -16.49 -17.49
N PHE A 170 7.79 -15.85 -17.06
CA PHE A 170 8.84 -15.34 -17.95
C PHE A 170 10.06 -16.25 -17.88
N PHE A 171 10.89 -16.21 -18.93
CA PHE A 171 12.15 -16.95 -18.98
C PHE A 171 13.28 -16.02 -19.42
N THR A 172 14.43 -16.11 -18.77
CA THR A 172 15.66 -15.44 -19.21
C THR A 172 16.21 -16.12 -20.47
N SER A 173 17.17 -15.47 -21.13
CA SER A 173 17.94 -16.08 -22.23
C SER A 173 18.69 -17.36 -21.82
N SER A 174 18.98 -17.52 -20.52
CA SER A 174 19.57 -18.74 -19.96
C SER A 174 18.55 -19.83 -19.59
N GLY A 175 17.27 -19.65 -19.93
CA GLY A 175 16.19 -20.59 -19.61
C GLY A 175 15.73 -20.56 -18.15
N ARG A 176 16.19 -19.60 -17.34
CA ARG A 176 15.76 -19.47 -15.94
C ARG A 176 14.36 -18.86 -15.92
N GLN A 177 13.44 -19.50 -15.21
CA GLN A 177 12.12 -18.92 -14.95
C GLN A 177 12.24 -17.64 -14.09
N GLU A 178 11.44 -16.62 -14.41
CA GLU A 178 11.30 -15.37 -13.65
C GLU A 178 9.82 -14.98 -13.54
N SER A 179 9.49 -14.38 -12.39
CA SER A 179 8.22 -13.66 -12.21
C SER A 179 8.30 -12.23 -12.78
N TYR A 180 7.15 -11.62 -13.06
CA TYR A 180 7.07 -10.21 -13.48
C TYR A 180 7.89 -9.27 -12.58
N VAL A 181 7.78 -9.44 -11.26
CA VAL A 181 8.50 -8.63 -10.27
C VAL A 181 10.02 -8.83 -10.36
N GLU A 182 10.48 -10.04 -10.71
CA GLU A 182 11.89 -10.34 -10.92
C GLU A 182 12.43 -9.70 -12.20
N CYS A 183 11.67 -9.71 -13.29
CA CYS A 183 12.04 -9.01 -14.53
C CYS A 183 12.22 -7.50 -14.33
N LEU A 184 11.57 -6.92 -13.32
CA LEU A 184 11.71 -5.52 -12.94
C LEU A 184 12.86 -5.25 -11.96
N ARG A 185 13.58 -6.27 -11.45
CA ARG A 185 14.75 -6.10 -10.56
C ARG A 185 15.91 -5.43 -11.29
N GLY A 186 16.76 -4.74 -10.52
CA GLY A 186 17.95 -4.05 -11.05
C GLY A 186 17.68 -2.82 -11.92
N GLY A 187 16.43 -2.56 -12.32
CA GLY A 187 16.08 -1.37 -13.08
C GLY A 187 16.17 -0.07 -12.27
N GLY A 188 16.26 1.04 -13.01
CA GLY A 188 16.20 2.39 -12.47
C GLY A 188 14.88 2.72 -11.75
N GLU A 189 14.74 3.96 -11.31
CA GLU A 189 13.61 4.41 -10.46
C GLU A 189 12.24 4.02 -11.00
N ASN A 190 12.02 4.09 -12.32
CA ASN A 190 10.77 3.70 -12.96
C ASN A 190 10.38 2.24 -12.71
N ARG A 191 11.34 1.29 -12.76
CA ARG A 191 11.04 -0.13 -12.47
C ARG A 191 10.86 -0.39 -10.98
N ARG A 192 11.42 0.45 -10.10
CA ARG A 192 11.18 0.37 -8.66
C ARG A 192 9.77 0.88 -8.34
N ALA A 193 9.37 2.00 -8.92
CA ALA A 193 8.02 2.56 -8.80
C ALA A 193 6.96 1.58 -9.30
N ALA A 194 7.15 0.97 -10.48
CA ALA A 194 6.22 -0.03 -11.02
C ALA A 194 5.99 -1.23 -10.06
N ARG A 195 7.03 -1.66 -9.33
CA ARG A 195 6.93 -2.74 -8.33
C ARG A 195 6.29 -2.30 -7.02
N SER A 196 6.13 -1.01 -6.77
CA SER A 196 5.54 -0.45 -5.55
C SER A 196 4.09 -0.05 -5.72
N ASN A 197 3.54 -0.07 -6.93
CA ASN A 197 2.14 0.26 -7.16
C ASN A 197 1.22 -0.79 -6.51
N THR A 198 0.16 -0.33 -5.88
CA THR A 198 -0.94 -1.21 -5.47
C THR A 198 -1.64 -1.74 -6.73
N PRO A 199 -1.92 -3.07 -6.81
CA PRO A 199 -2.67 -3.64 -7.92
C PRO A 199 -4.06 -2.98 -8.04
N LYS A 200 -4.43 -2.54 -9.23
CA LYS A 200 -5.74 -1.91 -9.51
C LYS A 200 -6.89 -2.86 -9.28
N GLY A 201 -6.72 -4.14 -9.65
CA GLY A 201 -7.72 -5.17 -9.42
C GLY A 201 -8.00 -5.35 -7.92
N PHE A 202 -6.92 -5.46 -7.13
CA PHE A 202 -7.02 -5.51 -5.66
C PHE A 202 -7.65 -4.23 -5.10
N ALA A 203 -7.26 -3.05 -5.57
CA ALA A 203 -7.81 -1.79 -5.10
C ALA A 203 -9.34 -1.72 -5.28
N LYS A 204 -9.83 -2.14 -6.44
CA LYS A 204 -11.27 -2.23 -6.73
C LYS A 204 -11.95 -3.23 -5.79
N ALA A 205 -11.36 -4.42 -5.62
CA ALA A 205 -11.90 -5.47 -4.74
C ALA A 205 -11.98 -4.99 -3.28
N PHE A 206 -10.92 -4.35 -2.80
CA PHE A 206 -10.83 -3.77 -1.46
C PHE A 206 -11.91 -2.71 -1.25
N PHE A 207 -12.08 -1.78 -2.20
CA PHE A 207 -13.17 -0.80 -2.18
C PHE A 207 -14.54 -1.46 -2.09
N LEU A 208 -14.87 -2.41 -2.97
CA LEU A 208 -16.18 -3.07 -2.98
C LEU A 208 -16.51 -3.77 -1.65
N SER A 209 -15.50 -4.30 -0.97
CA SER A 209 -15.70 -5.00 0.31
C SER A 209 -15.78 -4.04 1.50
N ASN A 210 -15.34 -2.79 1.33
CA ASN A 210 -15.19 -1.80 2.40
C ASN A 210 -15.96 -0.50 2.11
N ASP A 211 -16.84 -0.50 1.10
CA ASP A 211 -17.70 0.63 0.80
C ASP A 211 -18.81 0.71 1.85
N ILE A 212 -18.64 1.62 2.81
CA ILE A 212 -19.58 1.83 3.92
C ILE A 212 -20.96 2.32 3.42
N GLN A 213 -21.05 2.88 2.21
CA GLN A 213 -22.34 3.31 1.65
C GLN A 213 -23.12 2.18 0.98
N GLY A 214 -22.44 1.11 0.53
CA GLY A 214 -23.05 -0.05 -0.12
C GLY A 214 -23.76 -1.02 0.82
N ALA A 215 -23.68 -0.81 2.13
CA ALA A 215 -24.32 -1.65 3.16
C ALA A 215 -25.70 -1.14 3.62
N LYS A 216 -26.42 -0.43 2.74
CA LYS A 216 -27.82 -0.01 2.96
C LYS A 216 -28.79 -0.83 2.12
#